data_AF-A0A0H3WV26-F1
#
_entry.id   AF-A0A0H3WV26-F1
#
_cell.length_a   1.000
_cell.length_b   1.000
_cell.length_c   1.000
_cell.angle_alpha   90.00
_cell.angle_beta   90.00
_cell.angle_gamma   90.00
#
_symmetry.space_group_name_H-M   'P 1'
#
loop_
_entity.id
_entity.type
_entity.pdbx_description
1 polymer ?
#
loop_
_entity_poly.entity_id
_entity_poly.type
_entity_poly.pdbx_seq_one_letter_code
_entity_poly.pdbx_strand_id
1 'polypeptide(L)'
;MAGSRRLPETWFRRGLWLIAVLFAAFLIGLGGLVVDKLPGVAPAPTLASFVDPAQAQRADAAIKQAQAQLEDIESQLETARLQLKARSTAYRNARESFNDWVATRTATAQASQDAELVSRTRALDTLKAAERDAQTRIDALEARHLDAQRAVEAARTARFALNEAAGEQLAAIQRSQELKVFGIRLALTLPLLAIAGWLFVRQRKSTWWPFVWGFVFFALFAFFVELVPYLPDYGGYVRYLVGIVLTVSIGRYAIVSLQRYLARQKAEEQLPDEERRKTLSYDLAQARLAKSVCPGCERPVKLDDPDRDYCVHCGICLFDRCGTCNTRKNAFAHFCHRCGARAIGVNADPQARVV
;
A
#
# COMPACT_ATOMS: atom_id res chain seq x y z
N MET A 1 -47.85 -19.18 28.13
CA MET A 1 -47.23 -18.69 26.87
C MET A 1 -46.00 -19.54 26.58
N ALA A 2 -46.16 -20.66 25.87
CA ALA A 2 -45.06 -21.55 25.52
C ALA A 2 -44.68 -21.30 24.06
N GLY A 3 -43.61 -20.53 23.83
CA GLY A 3 -43.07 -20.26 22.50
C GLY A 3 -42.47 -21.53 21.90
N SER A 4 -42.97 -21.90 20.71
CA SER A 4 -42.47 -22.99 19.89
C SER A 4 -40.98 -22.76 19.51
N ARG A 5 -40.07 -23.46 20.20
CA ARG A 5 -38.62 -23.41 19.96
C ARG A 5 -38.23 -24.17 18.68
N ARG A 6 -38.60 -23.65 17.51
CA ARG A 6 -38.06 -24.10 16.20
C ARG A 6 -37.08 -23.10 15.57
N LEU A 7 -36.49 -22.23 16.39
CA LEU A 7 -35.35 -21.37 16.05
C LEU A 7 -33.92 -21.93 16.31
N PRO A 8 -33.65 -23.20 16.72
CA PRO A 8 -32.35 -23.50 17.31
C PRO A 8 -31.25 -23.87 16.30
N GLU A 9 -31.52 -24.52 15.17
CA GLU A 9 -30.42 -25.14 14.39
C GLU A 9 -29.51 -24.11 13.70
N THR A 10 -30.10 -23.11 13.04
CA THR A 10 -29.32 -22.06 12.36
C THR A 10 -28.57 -21.18 13.35
N TRP A 11 -29.16 -20.89 14.51
CA TRP A 11 -28.54 -20.09 15.56
C TRP A 11 -27.44 -20.86 16.29
N PHE A 12 -27.63 -22.16 16.51
CA PHE A 12 -26.61 -23.04 17.07
C PHE A 12 -25.41 -23.16 16.12
N ARG A 13 -25.65 -23.30 14.82
CA ARG A 13 -24.59 -23.32 13.79
C ARG A 13 -23.84 -21.98 13.70
N ARG A 14 -24.53 -20.85 13.87
CA ARG A 14 -23.90 -19.52 13.97
C ARG A 14 -23.06 -19.37 15.25
N GLY A 15 -23.55 -19.88 16.38
CA GLY A 15 -22.81 -19.91 17.64
C GLY A 15 -21.52 -20.72 17.54
N LEU A 16 -21.57 -21.89 16.88
CA LEU A 16 -20.38 -22.71 16.63
C LEU A 16 -19.36 -22.00 15.72
N TRP A 17 -19.81 -21.26 14.70
CA TRP A 17 -18.94 -20.41 13.88
C TRP A 17 -18.28 -19.29 14.69
N LEU A 18 -19.00 -18.67 15.63
CA LEU A 18 -18.45 -17.66 16.51
C LEU A 18 -17.35 -18.24 17.41
N ILE A 19 -17.55 -19.45 17.95
CA ILE A 19 -16.53 -20.17 18.72
C ILE A 19 -15.28 -20.43 17.86
N ALA A 20 -15.46 -20.85 16.60
CA ALA A 20 -14.35 -21.07 15.67
C ALA A 20 -13.51 -19.80 15.44
N VAL A 21 -14.18 -18.65 15.25
CA VAL A 21 -13.51 -17.35 15.05
C VAL A 21 -12.80 -16.90 16.33
N LEU A 22 -13.43 -17.03 17.50
CA LEU A 22 -12.79 -16.71 18.78
C LEU A 22 -11.56 -17.58 19.03
N PHE A 23 -11.67 -18.89 18.78
CA PHE A 23 -10.54 -19.81 18.90
C PHE A 23 -9.39 -19.41 17.97
N ALA A 24 -9.69 -19.06 16.71
CA ALA A 24 -8.70 -18.54 15.77
C ALA A 24 -8.05 -17.24 16.29
N ALA A 25 -8.82 -16.29 16.82
CA ALA A 25 -8.32 -15.03 17.35
C ALA A 25 -7.35 -15.24 18.54
N PHE A 26 -7.65 -16.18 19.44
CA PHE A 26 -6.75 -16.54 20.53
C PHE A 26 -5.44 -17.16 20.02
N LEU A 27 -5.51 -18.04 19.01
CA LEU A 27 -4.31 -18.62 18.40
C LEU A 27 -3.47 -17.57 17.66
N ILE A 28 -4.11 -16.61 16.98
CA ILE A 28 -3.43 -15.47 16.34
C ILE A 28 -2.70 -14.63 17.39
N GLY A 29 -3.37 -14.29 18.49
CA GLY A 29 -2.76 -13.51 19.58
C GLY A 29 -1.59 -14.25 20.25
N LEU A 30 -1.72 -15.57 20.45
CA LEU A 30 -0.65 -16.40 20.97
C LEU A 30 0.54 -16.49 20.00
N GLY A 31 0.27 -16.64 18.70
CA GLY A 31 1.29 -16.68 17.65
C GLY A 31 2.14 -15.41 17.62
N GLY A 32 1.50 -14.24 17.68
CA GLY A 32 2.21 -12.95 17.73
C GLY A 32 3.17 -12.84 18.92
N LEU A 33 2.73 -13.24 20.12
CA LEU A 33 3.56 -13.19 21.33
C LEU A 33 4.77 -14.14 21.30
N VAL A 34 4.64 -15.29 20.63
CA VAL A 34 5.73 -16.25 20.46
C VAL A 34 6.74 -15.73 19.44
N VAL A 35 6.27 -15.09 18.38
CA VAL A 35 7.10 -14.59 17.27
C VAL A 35 7.85 -13.33 17.66
N ASP A 36 7.23 -12.44 18.43
CA ASP A 36 7.86 -11.23 18.97
C ASP A 36 9.02 -11.53 19.93
N LYS A 37 9.05 -12.74 20.51
CA LYS A 37 10.12 -13.19 21.42
C LYS A 37 11.22 -14.02 20.75
N LEU A 38 11.19 -14.19 19.43
CA LEU A 38 12.25 -14.91 18.73
C LEU A 38 13.57 -14.09 18.75
N PRO A 39 14.67 -14.66 19.27
CA PRO A 39 15.98 -14.01 19.26
C PRO A 39 16.50 -13.95 17.83
N GLY A 40 16.58 -12.74 17.28
CA GLY A 40 17.00 -12.53 15.89
C GLY A 40 16.91 -11.09 15.40
N VAL A 41 16.25 -10.21 16.15
CA VAL A 41 16.21 -8.76 15.88
C VAL A 41 17.48 -8.11 16.44
N ALA A 42 18.64 -8.49 15.92
CA ALA A 42 19.82 -7.65 16.09
C ALA A 42 19.50 -6.28 15.46
N PRO A 43 19.82 -5.15 16.12
CA PRO A 43 19.61 -3.85 15.53
C PRO A 43 20.31 -3.81 14.17
N ALA A 44 19.59 -3.33 13.15
CA ALA A 44 20.11 -3.26 11.79
C ALA A 44 21.45 -2.52 11.82
N PRO A 45 22.55 -3.16 11.40
CA PRO A 45 23.85 -2.53 11.46
C PRO A 45 23.83 -1.30 10.56
N THR A 46 24.35 -0.18 11.03
CA THR A 46 24.34 1.09 10.29
C THR A 46 25.55 1.16 9.36
N LEU A 47 25.50 1.96 8.30
CA LEU A 47 26.61 2.12 7.36
C LEU A 47 27.94 2.48 8.08
N ALA A 48 27.85 3.28 9.14
CA ALA A 48 28.98 3.67 9.99
C ALA A 48 29.65 2.49 10.74
N SER A 49 28.95 1.37 10.91
CA SER A 49 29.51 0.16 11.52
C SER A 49 30.39 -0.66 10.55
N PHE A 50 30.27 -0.42 9.24
CA PHE A 50 31.04 -1.10 8.20
C PHE A 50 32.20 -0.26 7.65
N VAL A 51 32.15 1.05 7.84
CA VAL A 51 33.28 1.92 7.52
C VAL A 51 34.23 1.93 8.70
N ASP A 52 35.51 1.64 8.46
CA ASP A 52 36.55 1.83 9.47
C ASP A 52 36.58 3.32 9.89
N PRO A 53 36.27 3.64 11.16
CA PRO A 53 36.18 5.03 11.61
C PRO A 53 37.51 5.78 11.44
N ALA A 54 38.65 5.09 11.51
CA ALA A 54 39.95 5.70 11.27
C ALA A 54 40.16 6.06 9.80
N GLN A 55 39.66 5.24 8.87
CA GLN A 55 39.74 5.52 7.43
C GLN A 55 38.78 6.64 7.02
N ALA A 56 37.56 6.65 7.56
CA ALA A 56 36.62 7.75 7.38
C ALA A 56 37.21 9.08 7.85
N GLN A 57 37.77 9.12 9.07
CA GLN A 57 38.40 10.33 9.62
C GLN A 57 39.58 10.80 8.78
N ARG A 58 40.43 9.89 8.27
CA ARG A 58 41.54 10.26 7.37
C ARG A 58 41.04 10.86 6.06
N ALA A 59 40.01 10.27 5.46
CA ALA A 59 39.43 10.78 4.22
C ALA A 59 38.74 12.13 4.43
N ASP A 60 38.02 12.32 5.53
CA ASP A 60 37.40 13.59 5.90
C ASP A 60 38.46 14.67 6.19
N ALA A 61 39.56 14.31 6.85
CA ALA A 61 40.70 15.19 7.08
C ALA A 61 41.40 15.59 5.76
N ALA A 62 41.56 14.65 4.83
CA ALA A 62 42.14 14.92 3.51
C ALA A 62 41.27 15.88 2.69
N ILE A 63 39.94 15.72 2.71
CA ILE A 63 39.01 16.68 2.08
C ILE A 63 39.18 18.06 2.70
N LYS A 64 39.17 18.16 4.03
CA LYS A 64 39.31 19.43 4.74
C LYS A 64 40.64 20.12 4.42
N GLN A 65 41.73 19.35 4.35
CA GLN A 65 43.04 19.88 3.99
C GLN A 65 43.07 20.39 2.54
N ALA A 66 42.52 19.63 1.59
CA ALA A 66 42.47 20.04 0.18
C ALA A 66 41.59 21.30 -0.02
N GLN A 67 40.47 21.41 0.72
CA GLN A 67 39.62 22.60 0.70
C GLN A 67 40.32 23.83 1.28
N ALA A 68 41.01 23.69 2.41
CA ALA A 68 41.79 24.78 2.99
C ALA A 68 42.90 25.27 2.05
N GLN A 69 43.54 24.35 1.30
CA GLN A 69 44.52 24.71 0.28
C GLN A 69 43.89 25.46 -0.90
N LEU A 70 42.70 25.03 -1.34
CA LEU A 70 41.96 25.72 -2.41
C LEU A 70 41.59 27.16 -1.99
N GLU A 71 41.05 27.33 -0.78
CA GLU A 71 40.69 28.64 -0.21
C GLU A 71 41.90 29.57 -0.07
N ASP A 72 43.06 29.06 0.37
CA ASP A 72 44.31 29.83 0.44
C ASP A 72 44.78 30.30 -0.95
N ILE A 73 44.72 29.42 -1.95
CA ILE A 73 45.09 29.77 -3.33
C ILE A 73 44.11 30.81 -3.91
N GLU A 74 42.81 30.67 -3.67
CA GLU A 74 41.79 31.65 -4.10
C GLU A 74 42.08 33.04 -3.51
N SER A 75 42.38 33.12 -2.22
CA SER A 75 42.77 34.37 -1.53
C SER A 75 44.04 35.00 -2.12
N GLN A 76 45.06 34.19 -2.43
CA GLN A 76 46.28 34.65 -3.09
C GLN A 76 45.99 35.19 -4.50
N LEU A 77 45.09 34.53 -5.23
CA LEU A 77 44.71 34.88 -6.59
C LEU A 77 43.92 36.21 -6.61
N GLU A 78 43.01 36.42 -5.67
CA GLU A 78 42.33 37.72 -5.46
C GLU A 78 43.34 38.84 -5.20
N THR A 79 44.29 38.61 -4.29
CA THR A 79 45.34 39.58 -3.98
C THR A 79 46.22 39.87 -5.19
N ALA A 80 46.60 38.85 -5.97
CA ALA A 80 47.40 38.99 -7.17
C ALA A 80 46.66 39.76 -8.28
N ARG A 81 45.34 39.53 -8.44
CA ARG A 81 44.48 40.29 -9.36
C ARG A 81 44.41 41.77 -9.01
N LEU A 82 44.31 42.10 -7.72
CA LEU A 82 44.36 43.50 -7.26
C LEU A 82 45.72 44.14 -7.56
N GLN A 83 46.82 43.40 -7.36
CA GLN A 83 48.17 43.89 -7.69
C GLN A 83 48.36 44.12 -9.19
N LEU A 84 47.89 43.19 -10.04
CA LEU A 84 47.91 43.36 -11.49
C LEU A 84 47.12 44.60 -11.89
N LYS A 85 45.92 44.79 -11.32
CA LYS A 85 45.09 45.98 -11.58
C LYS A 85 45.86 47.26 -11.23
N ALA A 86 46.46 47.34 -10.05
CA ALA A 86 47.24 48.50 -9.62
C ALA A 86 48.45 48.77 -10.55
N ARG A 87 49.21 47.73 -10.91
CA ARG A 87 50.37 47.84 -11.82
C ARG A 87 49.96 48.24 -13.25
N SER A 88 48.85 47.70 -13.76
CA SER A 88 48.31 48.04 -15.07
C SER A 88 47.84 49.50 -15.14
N THR A 89 47.21 50.00 -14.08
CA THR A 89 46.81 51.41 -13.96
C THR A 89 48.03 52.33 -13.90
N ALA A 90 49.05 51.97 -13.10
CA ALA A 90 50.30 52.74 -13.02
C ALA A 90 51.01 52.83 -14.37
N TYR A 91 51.09 51.71 -15.11
CA TYR A 91 51.65 51.70 -16.46
C TYR A 91 50.83 52.56 -17.43
N ARG A 92 49.49 52.47 -17.40
CA ARG A 92 48.60 53.26 -18.26
C ARG A 92 48.75 54.76 -18.01
N ASN A 93 48.71 55.18 -16.74
CA ASN A 93 48.87 56.58 -16.35
C ASN A 93 50.25 57.13 -16.76
N ALA A 94 51.31 56.34 -16.54
CA ALA A 94 52.66 56.73 -16.96
C ALA A 94 52.78 56.84 -18.48
N ARG A 95 52.11 55.95 -19.22
CA ARG A 95 52.11 55.96 -20.69
C ARG A 95 51.31 57.13 -21.27
N GLU A 96 50.17 57.46 -20.69
CA GLU A 96 49.41 58.67 -21.02
C GLU A 96 50.25 59.93 -20.77
N SER A 97 50.84 60.06 -19.57
CA SER A 97 51.72 61.19 -19.24
C SER A 97 52.94 61.29 -20.17
N PHE A 98 53.52 60.16 -20.56
CA PHE A 98 54.60 60.12 -21.54
C PHE A 98 54.14 60.58 -22.92
N ASN A 99 52.98 60.14 -23.39
CA ASN A 99 52.42 60.55 -24.68
C ASN A 99 52.13 62.06 -24.71
N ASP A 100 51.56 62.62 -23.64
CA ASP A 100 51.29 64.06 -23.51
C ASP A 100 52.59 64.87 -23.56
N TRP A 101 53.64 64.38 -22.89
CA TRP A 101 54.97 64.98 -22.92
C TRP A 101 55.59 64.94 -24.32
N VAL A 102 55.53 63.79 -25.02
CA VAL A 102 56.00 63.66 -26.41
C VAL A 102 55.22 64.59 -27.34
N ALA A 103 53.89 64.70 -27.19
CA ALA A 103 53.06 65.57 -28.01
C ALA A 103 53.42 67.05 -27.81
N THR A 104 53.61 67.48 -26.56
CA THR A 104 54.04 68.86 -26.22
C THR A 104 55.42 69.16 -26.81
N ARG A 105 56.36 68.21 -26.76
CA ARG A 105 57.70 68.36 -27.35
C ARG A 105 57.66 68.45 -28.88
N THR A 106 56.83 67.63 -29.51
CA THR A 106 56.67 67.62 -30.97
C THR A 106 56.13 68.96 -31.46
N ALA A 107 55.25 69.61 -30.70
CA ALA A 107 54.72 70.93 -31.00
C ALA A 107 55.74 72.08 -30.81
N THR A 108 56.75 71.91 -29.95
CA THR A 108 57.75 72.97 -29.62
C THR A 108 59.10 72.82 -30.34
N ALA A 109 59.29 71.75 -31.13
CA ALA A 109 60.48 71.51 -31.97
C ALA A 109 61.86 71.58 -31.26
N GLN A 110 61.93 71.20 -29.97
CA GLN A 110 63.18 71.19 -29.22
C GLN A 110 63.95 69.86 -29.40
N ALA A 111 65.06 69.93 -30.15
CA ALA A 111 65.87 68.78 -30.58
C ALA A 111 66.99 68.34 -29.60
N SER A 112 67.24 69.05 -28.48
CA SER A 112 68.46 68.86 -27.67
C SER A 112 68.37 67.90 -26.47
N GLN A 113 67.27 67.15 -26.27
CA GLN A 113 67.03 66.37 -25.04
C GLN A 113 66.78 64.86 -25.27
N ASP A 114 67.72 64.18 -25.93
CA ASP A 114 67.61 62.72 -26.17
C ASP A 114 67.84 61.89 -24.91
N ALA A 115 68.62 62.39 -23.95
CA ALA A 115 68.87 61.71 -22.68
C ALA A 115 67.61 61.56 -21.80
N GLU A 116 66.70 62.54 -21.82
CA GLU A 116 65.43 62.47 -21.08
C GLU A 116 64.42 61.52 -21.73
N LEU A 117 64.41 61.44 -23.06
CA LEU A 117 63.57 60.46 -23.77
C LEU A 117 63.97 59.03 -23.38
N VAL A 118 65.28 58.75 -23.35
CA VAL A 118 65.82 57.45 -22.94
C VAL A 118 65.48 57.14 -21.48
N SER A 119 65.56 58.12 -20.57
CA SER A 119 65.26 57.90 -19.16
C SER A 119 63.76 57.59 -18.92
N ARG A 120 62.85 58.34 -19.56
CA ARG A 120 61.40 58.12 -19.47
C ARG A 120 60.96 56.81 -20.14
N THR A 121 61.59 56.44 -21.25
CA THR A 121 61.34 55.14 -21.91
C THR A 121 61.75 53.99 -21.00
N ARG A 122 62.94 54.06 -20.38
CA ARG A 122 63.36 53.06 -19.38
C ARG A 122 62.39 52.98 -18.19
N ALA A 123 61.85 54.10 -17.72
CA ALA A 123 60.85 54.12 -16.65
C ALA A 123 59.52 53.47 -17.06
N LEU A 124 59.11 53.58 -18.34
CA LEU A 124 57.95 52.83 -18.86
C LEU A 124 58.25 51.34 -18.98
N ASP A 125 59.45 50.96 -19.40
CA ASP A 125 59.85 49.56 -19.54
C ASP A 125 59.87 48.84 -18.18
N THR A 126 60.31 49.51 -17.11
CA THR A 126 60.27 48.94 -15.75
C THR A 126 58.84 48.72 -15.27
N LEU A 127 57.92 49.66 -15.52
CA LEU A 127 56.50 49.49 -15.21
C LEU A 127 55.87 48.36 -16.03
N LYS A 128 56.21 48.24 -17.32
CA LYS A 128 55.73 47.17 -18.18
C LYS A 128 56.29 45.80 -17.78
N ALA A 129 57.54 45.74 -17.32
CA ALA A 129 58.12 44.52 -16.75
C ALA A 129 57.40 44.11 -15.46
N ALA A 130 57.10 45.05 -14.57
CA ALA A 130 56.36 44.78 -13.33
C ALA A 130 54.92 44.30 -13.60
N GLU A 131 54.23 44.82 -14.61
CA GLU A 131 52.93 44.31 -15.05
C GLU A 131 53.01 42.85 -15.53
N ARG A 132 53.99 42.53 -16.39
CA ARG A 132 54.21 41.15 -16.90
C ARG A 132 54.55 40.16 -15.79
N ASP A 133 55.35 40.56 -14.82
CA ASP A 133 55.67 39.76 -13.63
C ASP A 133 54.41 39.45 -12.81
N ALA A 134 53.53 40.46 -12.60
CA ALA A 134 52.25 40.23 -11.92
C ALA A 134 51.32 39.30 -12.70
N GLN A 135 51.30 39.39 -14.04
CA GLN A 135 50.52 38.46 -14.87
C GLN A 135 51.04 37.03 -14.75
N THR A 136 52.36 36.84 -14.86
CA THR A 136 53.00 35.51 -14.72
C THR A 136 52.68 34.88 -13.35
N ARG A 137 52.60 35.71 -12.30
CA ARG A 137 52.20 35.26 -10.97
C ARG A 137 50.74 34.79 -10.91
N ILE A 138 49.83 35.48 -11.61
CA ILE A 138 48.43 35.04 -11.72
C ILE A 138 48.36 33.71 -12.48
N ASP A 139 49.03 33.60 -13.62
CA ASP A 139 49.01 32.37 -14.43
C ASP A 139 49.51 31.16 -13.62
N ALA A 140 50.56 31.36 -12.81
CA ALA A 140 51.07 30.33 -11.89
C ALA A 140 50.09 29.97 -10.77
N LEU A 141 49.34 30.94 -10.24
CA LEU A 141 48.31 30.70 -9.23
C LEU A 141 47.07 30.00 -9.82
N GLU A 142 46.69 30.33 -11.06
CA GLU A 142 45.59 29.67 -11.78
C GLU A 142 45.90 28.19 -12.06
N ALA A 143 47.14 27.88 -12.43
CA ALA A 143 47.59 26.48 -12.56
C ALA A 143 47.47 25.72 -11.22
N ARG A 144 47.93 26.33 -10.11
CA ARG A 144 47.82 25.74 -8.76
C ARG A 144 46.37 25.58 -8.31
N HIS A 145 45.51 26.54 -8.66
CA HIS A 145 44.09 26.48 -8.35
C HIS A 145 43.43 25.27 -9.02
N LEU A 146 43.72 25.01 -10.31
CA LEU A 146 43.22 23.83 -11.01
C LEU A 146 43.69 22.52 -10.36
N ASP A 147 44.96 22.45 -9.95
CA ASP A 147 45.50 21.28 -9.26
C ASP A 147 44.88 21.08 -7.87
N ALA A 148 44.63 22.17 -7.13
CA ALA A 148 43.93 22.11 -5.85
C ALA A 148 42.47 21.66 -6.00
N GLN A 149 41.76 22.13 -7.04
CA GLN A 149 40.42 21.63 -7.36
C GLN A 149 40.42 20.13 -7.66
N ARG A 150 41.39 19.65 -8.45
CA ARG A 150 41.56 18.21 -8.71
C ARG A 150 41.85 17.42 -7.44
N ALA A 151 42.64 17.97 -6.51
CA ALA A 151 42.93 17.33 -5.23
C ALA A 151 41.67 17.19 -4.35
N VAL A 152 40.81 18.22 -4.34
CA VAL A 152 39.50 18.16 -3.64
C VAL A 152 38.62 17.05 -4.22
N GLU A 153 38.49 16.99 -5.54
CA GLU A 153 37.66 15.97 -6.20
C GLU A 153 38.21 14.55 -6.02
N ALA A 154 39.54 14.38 -6.06
CA ALA A 154 40.19 13.11 -5.77
C ALA A 154 39.91 12.65 -4.32
N ALA A 155 40.01 13.55 -3.34
CA ALA A 155 39.72 13.24 -1.94
C ALA A 155 38.24 12.88 -1.72
N ARG A 156 37.32 13.59 -2.38
CA ARG A 156 35.88 13.26 -2.36
C ARG A 156 35.58 11.89 -2.97
N THR A 157 36.20 11.60 -4.10
CA THR A 157 36.05 10.30 -4.78
C THR A 157 36.54 9.15 -3.91
N ALA A 158 37.69 9.32 -3.25
CA ALA A 158 38.21 8.33 -2.30
C ALA A 158 37.25 8.12 -1.11
N ARG A 159 36.65 9.20 -0.58
CA ARG A 159 35.63 9.10 0.49
C ARG A 159 34.37 8.38 0.04
N PHE A 160 33.94 8.64 -1.20
CA PHE A 160 32.78 8.00 -1.80
C PHE A 160 33.00 6.50 -1.98
N ALA A 161 34.16 6.08 -2.52
CA ALA A 161 34.51 4.68 -2.72
C ALA A 161 34.48 3.87 -1.40
N LEU A 162 34.92 4.48 -0.29
CA LEU A 162 34.82 3.86 1.05
C LEU A 162 33.37 3.63 1.48
N ASN A 163 32.47 4.59 1.20
CA ASN A 163 31.05 4.46 1.53
C ASN A 163 30.35 3.45 0.61
N GLU A 164 30.72 3.39 -0.66
CA GLU A 164 30.18 2.44 -1.64
C GLU A 164 30.51 1.00 -1.23
N ALA A 165 31.78 0.72 -0.94
CA ALA A 165 32.22 -0.60 -0.48
C ALA A 165 31.54 -1.02 0.84
N ALA A 166 31.36 -0.08 1.78
CA ALA A 166 30.62 -0.33 3.01
C ALA A 166 29.11 -0.55 2.76
N GLY A 167 28.53 0.16 1.78
CA GLY A 167 27.15 0.01 1.35
C GLY A 167 26.86 -1.38 0.77
N GLU A 168 27.76 -1.92 -0.05
CA GLU A 168 27.62 -3.27 -0.59
C GLU A 168 27.63 -4.34 0.51
N GLN A 169 28.53 -4.21 1.49
CA GLN A 169 28.60 -5.12 2.64
C GLN A 169 27.35 -5.03 3.50
N LEU A 170 26.87 -3.81 3.76
CA LEU A 170 25.61 -3.59 4.48
C LEU A 170 24.44 -4.27 3.76
N ALA A 171 24.32 -4.08 2.44
CA ALA A 171 23.25 -4.68 1.65
C ALA A 171 23.34 -6.21 1.62
N ALA A 172 24.54 -6.80 1.63
CA ALA A 172 24.72 -8.24 1.72
C ALA A 172 24.27 -8.79 3.09
N ILE A 173 24.64 -8.11 4.18
CA ILE A 173 24.25 -8.54 5.54
C ILE A 173 22.76 -8.34 5.79
N GLN A 174 22.18 -7.22 5.36
CA GLN A 174 20.74 -6.97 5.45
C GLN A 174 19.94 -8.07 4.74
N ARG A 175 20.30 -8.40 3.49
CA ARG A 175 19.68 -9.52 2.76
C ARG A 175 19.80 -10.85 3.52
N SER A 176 20.94 -11.13 4.13
CA SER A 176 21.13 -12.36 4.91
C SER A 176 20.29 -12.38 6.20
N GLN A 177 20.10 -11.24 6.86
CA GLN A 177 19.29 -11.13 8.07
C GLN A 177 17.80 -11.26 7.73
N GLU A 178 17.35 -10.59 6.67
CA GLU A 178 16.00 -10.73 6.13
C GLU A 178 15.69 -12.18 5.77
N LEU A 179 16.61 -12.86 5.05
CA LEU A 179 16.47 -14.28 4.71
C LEU A 179 16.45 -15.20 5.94
N LYS A 180 17.22 -14.90 6.99
CA LYS A 180 17.19 -15.68 8.24
C LYS A 180 15.86 -15.50 8.98
N VAL A 181 15.38 -14.27 9.13
CA VAL A 181 14.10 -13.97 9.76
C VAL A 181 12.96 -14.61 8.97
N PHE A 182 12.99 -14.47 7.65
CA PHE A 182 12.06 -15.14 6.74
C PHE A 182 12.13 -16.66 6.90
N GLY A 183 13.33 -17.25 6.90
CA GLY A 183 13.54 -18.69 7.04
C GLY A 183 12.99 -19.26 8.35
N ILE A 184 13.18 -18.56 9.46
CA ILE A 184 12.61 -18.95 10.76
C ILE A 184 11.07 -18.91 10.73
N ARG A 185 10.48 -17.84 10.18
CA ARG A 185 9.02 -17.72 10.04
C ARG A 185 8.45 -18.76 9.09
N LEU A 186 9.14 -19.05 7.99
CA LEU A 186 8.76 -20.09 7.04
C LEU A 186 8.79 -21.47 7.71
N ALA A 187 9.83 -21.76 8.47
CA ALA A 187 9.96 -23.02 9.21
C ALA A 187 8.86 -23.22 10.26
N LEU A 188 8.31 -22.14 10.83
CA LEU A 188 7.18 -22.18 11.76
C LEU A 188 5.82 -22.28 11.06
N THR A 189 5.63 -21.54 9.97
CA THR A 189 4.32 -21.42 9.29
C THR A 189 4.01 -22.59 8.36
N LEU A 190 5.01 -23.14 7.67
CA LEU A 190 4.84 -24.29 6.76
C LEU A 190 4.27 -25.54 7.47
N PRO A 191 4.80 -26.02 8.62
CA PRO A 191 4.20 -27.15 9.31
C PRO A 191 2.78 -26.85 9.80
N LEU A 192 2.50 -25.61 10.21
CA LEU A 192 1.16 -25.16 10.58
C LEU A 192 0.17 -25.28 9.41
N LEU A 193 0.59 -24.85 8.21
CA LEU A 193 -0.19 -24.95 6.98
C LEU A 193 -0.42 -26.41 6.57
N ALA A 194 0.60 -27.26 6.71
CA ALA A 194 0.50 -28.69 6.44
C ALA A 194 -0.51 -29.38 7.36
N ILE A 195 -0.46 -29.08 8.67
CA ILE A 195 -1.44 -29.59 9.66
C ILE A 195 -2.84 -29.07 9.32
N ALA A 196 -2.98 -27.80 8.93
CA ALA A 196 -4.27 -27.22 8.54
C ALA A 196 -4.85 -27.90 7.30
N GLY A 197 -4.02 -28.15 6.28
CA GLY A 197 -4.41 -28.90 5.08
C GLY A 197 -4.84 -30.33 5.41
N TRP A 198 -4.09 -31.03 6.27
CA TRP A 198 -4.42 -32.38 6.73
C TRP A 198 -5.75 -32.42 7.51
N LEU A 199 -5.94 -31.51 8.46
CA LEU A 199 -7.19 -31.37 9.23
C LEU A 199 -8.38 -31.04 8.31
N PHE A 200 -8.18 -30.19 7.31
CA PHE A 200 -9.23 -29.84 6.35
C PHE A 200 -9.67 -31.04 5.51
N VAL A 201 -8.75 -31.88 5.03
CA VAL A 201 -9.10 -33.06 4.22
C VAL A 201 -9.78 -34.12 5.09
N ARG A 202 -9.26 -34.39 6.30
CA ARG A 202 -9.65 -35.55 7.09
C ARG A 202 -10.73 -35.29 8.14
N GLN A 203 -10.83 -34.07 8.69
CA GLN A 203 -11.65 -33.76 9.87
C GLN A 203 -12.72 -32.69 9.64
N ARG A 204 -12.89 -32.13 8.43
CA ARG A 204 -13.86 -31.05 8.16
C ARG A 204 -15.34 -31.40 8.39
N LYS A 205 -15.69 -32.69 8.46
CA LYS A 205 -17.06 -33.18 8.73
C LYS A 205 -17.22 -33.77 10.14
N SER A 206 -16.18 -33.69 10.97
CA SER A 206 -16.18 -34.23 12.33
C SER A 206 -17.06 -33.39 13.26
N THR A 207 -17.46 -33.94 14.41
CA THR A 207 -18.18 -33.19 15.46
C THR A 207 -17.42 -31.94 15.90
N TRP A 208 -16.08 -32.00 15.85
CA TRP A 208 -15.17 -30.91 16.20
C TRP A 208 -14.86 -29.94 15.04
N TRP A 209 -15.68 -29.94 13.98
CA TRP A 209 -15.48 -29.09 12.81
C TRP A 209 -15.24 -27.59 13.13
N PRO A 210 -15.81 -26.95 14.18
CA PRO A 210 -15.55 -25.54 14.44
C PRO A 210 -14.08 -25.27 14.79
N PHE A 211 -13.45 -26.16 15.56
CA PHE A 211 -12.03 -26.01 15.91
C PHE A 211 -11.11 -26.28 14.70
N VAL A 212 -11.49 -27.22 13.84
CA VAL A 212 -10.78 -27.48 12.57
C VAL A 212 -10.80 -26.24 11.69
N TRP A 213 -11.97 -25.63 11.51
CA TRP A 213 -12.09 -24.40 10.73
C TRP A 213 -11.38 -23.22 11.39
N GLY A 214 -11.47 -23.09 12.72
CA GLY A 214 -10.70 -22.09 13.48
C GLY A 214 -9.19 -22.21 13.27
N PHE A 215 -8.64 -23.43 13.31
CA PHE A 215 -7.23 -23.68 13.03
C PHE A 215 -6.86 -23.36 11.57
N VAL A 216 -7.74 -23.69 10.61
CA VAL A 216 -7.54 -23.32 9.19
C VAL A 216 -7.51 -21.80 9.01
N PHE A 217 -8.41 -21.05 9.65
CA PHE A 217 -8.37 -19.58 9.60
C PHE A 217 -7.11 -19.02 10.21
N PHE A 218 -6.68 -19.55 11.36
CA PHE A 218 -5.43 -19.17 12.01
C PHE A 218 -4.22 -19.44 11.09
N ALA A 219 -4.10 -20.63 10.50
CA ALA A 219 -2.98 -20.98 9.64
C ALA A 219 -2.95 -20.13 8.35
N LEU A 220 -4.12 -19.86 7.74
CA LEU A 220 -4.21 -18.94 6.61
C LEU A 220 -3.84 -17.51 7.01
N PHE A 221 -4.30 -17.04 8.17
CA PHE A 221 -3.95 -15.71 8.68
C PHE A 221 -2.44 -15.59 8.94
N ALA A 222 -1.85 -16.55 9.65
CA ALA A 222 -0.40 -16.58 9.90
C ALA A 222 0.38 -16.58 8.57
N PHE A 223 -0.07 -17.33 7.57
CA PHE A 223 0.54 -17.29 6.25
C PHE A 223 0.41 -15.91 5.57
N PHE A 224 -0.79 -15.34 5.45
CA PHE A 224 -1.01 -14.10 4.70
C PHE A 224 -0.58 -12.81 5.42
N VAL A 225 -0.57 -12.81 6.75
CA VAL A 225 -0.34 -11.61 7.55
C VAL A 225 1.02 -11.66 8.26
N GLU A 226 1.53 -12.85 8.60
CA GLU A 226 2.80 -12.97 9.34
C GLU A 226 3.97 -13.34 8.42
N LEU A 227 3.75 -14.21 7.43
CA LEU A 227 4.78 -14.67 6.50
C LEU A 227 4.87 -13.80 5.25
N VAL A 228 3.74 -13.55 4.58
CA VAL A 228 3.69 -12.86 3.29
C VAL A 228 4.27 -11.43 3.32
N PRO A 229 4.05 -10.59 4.35
CA PRO A 229 4.66 -9.25 4.38
C PRO A 229 6.20 -9.24 4.48
N TYR A 230 6.81 -10.37 4.83
CA TYR A 230 8.26 -10.48 5.04
C TYR A 230 8.95 -11.30 3.94
N LEU A 231 8.23 -11.59 2.86
CA LEU A 231 8.75 -12.31 1.72
C LEU A 231 9.44 -11.30 0.78
N PRO A 232 10.78 -11.36 0.61
CA PRO A 232 11.51 -10.38 -0.19
C PRO A 232 10.99 -10.38 -1.64
N ASP A 233 10.63 -9.20 -2.13
CA ASP A 233 10.08 -8.87 -3.46
C ASP A 233 8.76 -9.55 -3.92
N TYR A 234 8.35 -10.71 -3.39
CA TYR A 234 7.20 -11.47 -3.92
C TYR A 234 5.95 -11.52 -3.03
N GLY A 235 6.02 -11.00 -1.80
CA GLY A 235 4.89 -11.05 -0.86
C GLY A 235 3.62 -10.37 -1.37
N GLY A 236 3.76 -9.17 -1.96
CA GLY A 236 2.65 -8.43 -2.54
C GLY A 236 1.91 -9.22 -3.61
N TYR A 237 2.65 -9.84 -4.54
CA TYR A 237 2.09 -10.58 -5.67
C TYR A 237 1.27 -11.79 -5.21
N VAL A 238 1.77 -12.57 -4.25
CA VAL A 238 1.04 -13.74 -3.72
C VAL A 238 -0.27 -13.30 -3.06
N ARG A 239 -0.23 -12.22 -2.26
CA ARG A 239 -1.43 -11.67 -1.60
C ARG A 239 -2.49 -11.24 -2.61
N TYR A 240 -2.10 -10.47 -3.61
CA TYR A 240 -3.05 -9.96 -4.61
C TYR A 240 -3.55 -11.06 -5.55
N LEU A 241 -2.71 -12.02 -5.96
CA LEU A 241 -3.12 -13.14 -6.79
C LEU A 241 -4.17 -13.99 -6.08
N VAL A 242 -3.92 -14.37 -4.82
CA VAL A 242 -4.91 -15.13 -4.04
C VAL A 242 -6.18 -14.31 -3.81
N GLY A 243 -6.05 -13.02 -3.51
CA GLY A 243 -7.19 -12.12 -3.40
C GLY A 243 -8.05 -12.10 -4.67
N ILE A 244 -7.43 -11.96 -5.85
CA ILE A 244 -8.11 -12.00 -7.15
C ILE A 244 -8.83 -13.33 -7.35
N VAL A 245 -8.16 -14.47 -7.12
CA VAL A 245 -8.76 -15.80 -7.27
C VAL A 245 -9.96 -15.97 -6.33
N LEU A 246 -9.85 -15.52 -5.08
CA LEU A 246 -10.91 -15.60 -4.10
C LEU A 246 -12.11 -14.73 -4.50
N THR A 247 -11.86 -13.48 -4.91
CA THR A 247 -12.91 -12.55 -5.37
C THR A 247 -13.62 -13.07 -6.61
N VAL A 248 -12.89 -13.57 -7.62
CA VAL A 248 -13.49 -14.14 -8.83
C VAL A 248 -14.32 -15.38 -8.49
N SER A 249 -13.83 -16.24 -7.60
CA SER A 249 -14.52 -17.48 -7.20
C SER A 249 -15.81 -17.18 -6.42
N ILE A 250 -15.73 -16.31 -5.41
CA ILE A 250 -16.89 -15.89 -4.60
C ILE A 250 -17.87 -15.12 -5.47
N GLY A 251 -17.40 -14.18 -6.30
CA GLY A 251 -18.21 -13.41 -7.23
C GLY A 251 -18.98 -14.30 -8.20
N ARG A 252 -18.30 -15.27 -8.82
CA ARG A 252 -18.93 -16.27 -9.69
C ARG A 252 -19.99 -17.07 -8.95
N TYR A 253 -19.68 -17.59 -7.77
CA TYR A 253 -20.63 -18.35 -6.97
C TYR A 253 -21.88 -17.52 -6.62
N ALA A 254 -21.68 -16.28 -6.17
CA ALA A 254 -22.75 -15.35 -5.82
C ALA A 254 -23.64 -15.04 -7.03
N ILE A 255 -23.05 -14.68 -8.18
CA ILE A 255 -23.78 -14.39 -9.42
C ILE A 255 -24.62 -15.61 -9.85
N VAL A 256 -24.01 -16.80 -9.91
CA VAL A 256 -24.72 -18.02 -10.35
C VAL A 256 -25.80 -18.42 -9.36
N SER A 257 -25.61 -18.19 -8.06
CA SER A 257 -26.65 -18.45 -7.05
C SER A 257 -27.83 -17.48 -7.18
N LEU A 258 -27.57 -16.19 -7.39
CA LEU A 258 -28.58 -15.16 -7.57
C LEU A 258 -29.36 -15.37 -8.88
N GLN A 259 -28.68 -15.70 -9.97
CA GLN A 259 -29.32 -16.03 -11.23
C GLN A 259 -30.23 -17.26 -11.10
N ARG A 260 -29.79 -18.31 -10.41
CA ARG A 260 -30.64 -19.48 -10.11
C ARG A 260 -31.86 -19.12 -9.27
N TYR A 261 -31.70 -18.24 -8.28
CA TYR A 261 -32.80 -17.73 -7.47
C TYR A 261 -33.82 -16.97 -8.32
N LEU A 262 -33.36 -16.00 -9.12
CA LEU A 262 -34.21 -15.21 -10.01
C LEU A 262 -34.90 -16.06 -11.09
N ALA A 263 -34.20 -17.08 -11.62
CA ALA A 263 -34.78 -18.00 -12.59
C ALA A 263 -35.90 -18.85 -11.98
N ARG A 264 -35.74 -19.32 -10.74
CA ARG A 264 -36.81 -20.01 -10.00
C ARG A 264 -38.00 -19.09 -9.75
N GLN A 265 -37.75 -17.85 -9.35
CA GLN A 265 -38.80 -16.86 -9.11
C GLN A 265 -39.62 -16.58 -10.39
N LYS A 266 -38.95 -16.37 -11.53
CA LYS A 266 -39.64 -16.19 -12.83
C LYS A 266 -40.46 -17.41 -13.24
N ALA A 267 -39.97 -18.61 -12.98
CA ALA A 267 -40.70 -19.85 -13.26
C ALA A 267 -41.94 -19.98 -12.36
N GLU A 268 -41.85 -19.58 -11.09
CA GLU A 268 -42.98 -19.55 -10.15
C GLU A 268 -44.06 -18.53 -10.56
N GLU A 269 -43.67 -17.37 -11.12
CA GLU A 269 -44.61 -16.37 -11.63
C GLU A 269 -45.41 -16.83 -12.86
N GLN A 270 -44.94 -17.82 -13.61
CA GLN A 270 -45.58 -18.34 -14.84
C GLN A 270 -46.53 -19.53 -14.62
N LEU A 271 -46.54 -20.15 -13.43
CA LEU A 271 -47.35 -21.34 -13.13
C LEU A 271 -48.82 -20.98 -12.78
N PRO A 272 -49.84 -21.74 -13.21
CA PRO A 272 -51.24 -21.46 -12.88
C PRO A 272 -51.51 -21.52 -11.36
N ASP A 273 -52.47 -20.69 -10.90
CA ASP A 273 -52.74 -20.39 -9.49
C ASP A 273 -53.06 -21.60 -8.60
N GLU A 274 -53.57 -22.70 -9.16
CA GLU A 274 -53.96 -23.89 -8.40
C GLU A 274 -52.76 -24.78 -8.00
N GLU A 275 -51.71 -24.81 -8.84
CA GLU A 275 -50.48 -25.58 -8.57
C GLU A 275 -49.51 -24.80 -7.69
N ARG A 276 -49.51 -23.46 -7.81
CA ARG A 276 -48.67 -22.56 -6.99
C ARG A 276 -49.00 -22.60 -5.49
N ARG A 277 -50.24 -22.94 -5.13
CA ARG A 277 -50.67 -23.11 -3.72
C ARG A 277 -50.19 -24.42 -3.10
N LYS A 278 -49.89 -25.44 -3.91
CA LYS A 278 -49.47 -26.77 -3.42
C LYS A 278 -48.00 -26.80 -2.99
N THR A 279 -47.18 -25.90 -3.52
CA THR A 279 -45.72 -25.85 -3.27
C THR A 279 -45.31 -24.84 -2.19
N LEU A 280 -46.19 -23.92 -1.80
CA LEU A 280 -45.89 -22.93 -0.77
C LEU A 280 -46.03 -23.51 0.64
N SER A 281 -44.96 -23.47 1.44
CA SER A 281 -45.02 -23.95 2.82
C SER A 281 -45.88 -23.03 3.69
N TYR A 282 -46.75 -23.63 4.52
CA TYR A 282 -47.66 -22.94 5.43
C TYR A 282 -46.95 -21.86 6.28
N ASP A 283 -45.81 -22.23 6.87
CA ASP A 283 -45.02 -21.35 7.74
C ASP A 283 -44.48 -20.12 6.99
N LEU A 284 -44.06 -20.29 5.72
CA LEU A 284 -43.55 -19.20 4.89
C LEU A 284 -44.67 -18.25 4.47
N ALA A 285 -45.84 -18.80 4.10
CA ALA A 285 -47.02 -18.00 3.75
C ALA A 285 -47.48 -17.13 4.92
N GLN A 286 -47.54 -17.71 6.12
CA GLN A 286 -47.96 -17.00 7.32
C GLN A 286 -46.95 -15.92 7.74
N ALA A 287 -45.64 -16.22 7.66
CA ALA A 287 -44.59 -15.25 7.99
C ALA A 287 -44.55 -14.06 7.03
N ARG A 288 -44.85 -14.27 5.74
CA ARG A 288 -44.91 -13.19 4.73
C ARG A 288 -46.16 -12.33 4.91
N LEU A 289 -47.33 -12.95 5.11
CA LEU A 289 -48.57 -12.23 5.40
C LEU A 289 -48.49 -11.40 6.68
N ALA A 290 -47.84 -11.91 7.73
CA ALA A 290 -47.61 -11.16 8.97
C ALA A 290 -46.77 -9.88 8.77
N LYS A 291 -46.01 -9.79 7.67
CA LYS A 291 -45.22 -8.62 7.28
C LYS A 291 -45.86 -7.81 6.14
N SER A 292 -47.12 -8.06 5.81
CA SER A 292 -47.84 -7.42 4.69
C SER A 292 -47.14 -7.64 3.33
N VAL A 293 -46.54 -8.81 3.14
CA VAL A 293 -45.89 -9.23 1.89
C VAL A 293 -46.67 -10.38 1.26
N CYS A 294 -46.95 -10.30 -0.04
CA CYS A 294 -47.61 -11.37 -0.78
C CYS A 294 -46.77 -12.67 -0.74
N PRO A 295 -47.34 -13.81 -0.32
CA PRO A 295 -46.63 -15.09 -0.31
C PRO A 295 -46.15 -15.55 -1.69
N GLY A 296 -46.88 -15.18 -2.76
CA GLY A 296 -46.57 -15.57 -4.14
C GLY A 296 -45.54 -14.68 -4.82
N CYS A 297 -45.81 -13.37 -4.94
CA CYS A 297 -44.95 -12.45 -5.70
C CYS A 297 -43.98 -11.61 -4.85
N GLU A 298 -43.97 -11.80 -3.52
CA GLU A 298 -43.10 -11.09 -2.56
C GLU A 298 -43.21 -9.55 -2.60
N ARG A 299 -44.23 -9.01 -3.26
CA ARG A 299 -44.52 -7.57 -3.28
C ARG A 299 -45.33 -7.16 -2.04
N PRO A 300 -45.17 -5.91 -1.57
CA PRO A 300 -45.97 -5.39 -0.48
C PRO A 300 -47.46 -5.40 -0.86
N VAL A 301 -48.30 -5.88 0.04
CA VAL A 301 -49.76 -5.90 -0.10
C VAL A 301 -50.38 -5.31 1.16
N LYS A 302 -51.30 -4.37 0.97
CA LYS A 302 -52.11 -3.78 2.02
C LYS A 302 -53.18 -4.77 2.49
N LEU A 303 -53.05 -5.31 3.70
CA LEU A 303 -53.95 -6.33 4.28
C LEU A 303 -55.01 -5.75 5.25
N ASP A 304 -54.97 -4.43 5.45
CA ASP A 304 -55.89 -3.61 6.25
C ASP A 304 -57.27 -3.44 5.61
N ASP A 305 -57.34 -3.65 4.29
CA ASP A 305 -58.57 -3.60 3.51
C ASP A 305 -59.38 -4.91 3.65
N PRO A 306 -60.57 -4.88 4.28
CA PRO A 306 -61.38 -6.08 4.54
C PRO A 306 -61.95 -6.74 3.29
N ASP A 307 -62.05 -6.00 2.17
CA ASP A 307 -62.57 -6.49 0.90
C ASP A 307 -61.46 -7.09 0.00
N ARG A 308 -60.19 -6.97 0.41
CA ARG A 308 -59.05 -7.43 -0.39
C ARG A 308 -58.72 -8.90 -0.13
N ASP A 309 -59.39 -9.77 -0.86
CA ASP A 309 -59.19 -11.22 -0.75
C ASP A 309 -58.12 -11.76 -1.73
N TYR A 310 -57.74 -10.98 -2.74
CA TYR A 310 -56.78 -11.35 -3.78
C TYR A 310 -55.64 -10.34 -3.92
N CYS A 311 -54.46 -10.81 -4.32
CA CYS A 311 -53.32 -9.95 -4.62
C CYS A 311 -53.45 -9.30 -6.00
N VAL A 312 -53.44 -7.96 -6.03
CA VAL A 312 -53.52 -7.17 -7.27
C VAL A 312 -52.34 -7.36 -8.24
N HIS A 313 -51.22 -7.90 -7.77
CA HIS A 313 -50.00 -8.07 -8.57
C HIS A 313 -49.88 -9.45 -9.21
N CYS A 314 -50.49 -10.47 -8.63
CA CYS A 314 -50.28 -11.86 -9.06
C CYS A 314 -51.53 -12.74 -9.02
N GLY A 315 -52.69 -12.21 -8.61
CA GLY A 315 -53.97 -12.95 -8.63
C GLY A 315 -54.15 -13.97 -7.51
N ILE A 316 -53.16 -14.20 -6.64
CA ILE A 316 -53.29 -15.22 -5.58
C ILE A 316 -54.33 -14.82 -4.53
N CYS A 317 -55.16 -15.78 -4.10
CA CYS A 317 -56.09 -15.61 -2.99
C CYS A 317 -55.30 -15.58 -1.67
N LEU A 318 -55.42 -14.48 -0.95
CA LEU A 318 -54.80 -14.24 0.36
C LEU A 318 -55.75 -14.63 1.49
N PHE A 319 -57.05 -14.37 1.31
CA PHE A 319 -58.09 -14.68 2.27
C PHE A 319 -59.29 -15.32 1.59
N ASP A 320 -59.82 -16.36 2.21
CA ASP A 320 -61.05 -17.03 1.82
C ASP A 320 -62.04 -17.04 2.98
N ARG A 321 -63.28 -17.46 2.74
CA ARG A 321 -64.29 -17.60 3.80
C ARG A 321 -64.43 -19.05 4.22
N CYS A 322 -64.56 -19.28 5.52
CA CYS A 322 -64.80 -20.62 6.04
C CYS A 322 -66.18 -21.13 5.59
N GLY A 323 -66.24 -22.30 4.96
CA GLY A 323 -67.51 -22.91 4.53
C GLY A 323 -68.46 -23.28 5.68
N THR A 324 -67.99 -23.35 6.93
CA THR A 324 -68.81 -23.72 8.10
C THR A 324 -69.34 -22.50 8.85
N CYS A 325 -68.52 -21.47 9.09
CA CYS A 325 -68.90 -20.30 9.91
C CYS A 325 -68.80 -18.96 9.16
N ASN A 326 -68.57 -19.00 7.85
CA ASN A 326 -68.44 -17.87 6.92
C ASN A 326 -67.43 -16.77 7.32
N THR A 327 -66.53 -17.07 8.27
CA THR A 327 -65.55 -16.09 8.74
C THR A 327 -64.38 -16.02 7.77
N ARG A 328 -63.97 -14.80 7.41
CA ARG A 328 -62.79 -14.53 6.58
C ARG A 328 -61.54 -15.04 7.27
N LYS A 329 -60.86 -16.02 6.68
CA LYS A 329 -59.64 -16.64 7.20
C LYS A 329 -58.52 -16.54 6.17
N ASN A 330 -57.29 -16.77 6.61
CA ASN A 330 -56.14 -16.88 5.71
C ASN A 330 -56.36 -18.12 4.81
N ALA A 331 -56.26 -17.93 3.49
CA ALA A 331 -56.46 -18.99 2.50
C ALA A 331 -55.43 -20.13 2.64
N PHE A 332 -54.26 -19.84 3.22
CA PHE A 332 -53.21 -20.82 3.48
C PHE A 332 -53.38 -21.55 4.83
N ALA A 333 -54.32 -21.13 5.69
CA ALA A 333 -54.52 -21.75 7.00
C ALA A 333 -55.16 -23.13 6.90
N HIS A 334 -54.54 -24.13 7.54
CA HIS A 334 -55.08 -25.49 7.62
C HIS A 334 -56.40 -25.59 8.40
N PHE A 335 -56.64 -24.67 9.34
CA PHE A 335 -57.83 -24.64 10.19
C PHE A 335 -58.39 -23.22 10.29
N CYS A 336 -59.72 -23.12 10.45
CA CYS A 336 -60.37 -21.85 10.73
C CYS A 336 -59.98 -21.36 12.14
N HIS A 337 -59.46 -20.15 12.25
CA HIS A 337 -59.11 -19.53 13.53
C HIS A 337 -60.31 -19.27 14.45
N ARG A 338 -61.55 -19.26 13.91
CA ARG A 338 -62.77 -18.98 14.69
C ARG A 338 -63.51 -20.24 15.15
N CYS A 339 -63.69 -21.23 14.28
CA CYS A 339 -64.46 -22.44 14.59
C CYS A 339 -63.65 -23.74 14.62
N GLY A 340 -62.35 -23.69 14.29
CA GLY A 340 -61.47 -24.88 14.26
C GLY A 340 -61.71 -25.85 13.11
N ALA A 341 -62.74 -25.64 12.27
CA ALA A 341 -63.01 -26.49 11.12
C ALA A 341 -61.79 -26.52 10.16
N ARG A 342 -61.45 -27.72 9.66
CA ARG A 342 -60.38 -27.90 8.67
C ARG A 342 -60.73 -27.09 7.41
N ALA A 343 -59.77 -26.33 6.91
CA ALA A 343 -59.96 -25.58 5.69
C ALA A 343 -60.18 -26.54 4.52
N ILE A 344 -61.38 -26.51 3.96
CA ILE A 344 -61.67 -27.09 2.66
C ILE A 344 -61.13 -26.07 1.66
N GLY A 345 -59.84 -26.13 1.36
CA GLY A 345 -59.36 -25.51 0.12
C GLY A 345 -60.09 -26.16 -1.07
N VAL A 346 -60.02 -25.59 -2.26
CA VAL A 346 -60.51 -26.19 -3.53
C VAL A 346 -59.68 -27.44 -3.92
N ASN A 347 -59.38 -28.29 -2.95
CA ASN A 347 -58.79 -29.62 -3.04
C ASN A 347 -59.57 -30.55 -2.09
N ALA A 348 -60.90 -30.53 -2.20
CA ALA A 348 -61.66 -31.74 -1.97
C ALA A 348 -61.84 -32.38 -3.35
N ASP A 349 -61.09 -33.45 -3.58
CA ASP A 349 -61.41 -34.46 -4.58
C ASP A 349 -62.94 -34.72 -4.55
N PRO A 350 -63.67 -34.74 -5.68
CA PRO A 350 -65.13 -34.90 -5.67
C PRO A 350 -65.61 -36.27 -5.15
N GLN A 351 -64.73 -37.18 -4.76
CA GLN A 351 -65.07 -38.56 -4.39
C GLN A 351 -65.28 -38.80 -2.89
N ALA A 352 -65.96 -37.90 -2.19
CA ALA A 352 -66.44 -38.17 -0.82
C ALA A 352 -67.89 -37.74 -0.64
N ARG A 353 -68.77 -38.26 -1.50
CA ARG A 353 -70.21 -38.39 -1.27
C ARG A 353 -70.72 -39.70 -1.88
N VAL A 354 -70.40 -40.83 -1.27
CA VAL A 354 -71.26 -42.03 -1.14
C VAL A 354 -70.66 -42.87 0.00
N VAL A 355 -71.27 -42.84 1.18
CA VAL A 355 -71.94 -43.93 1.91
C VAL A 355 -72.49 -43.31 3.18
#